data_AF-A0ABD4SDA1-F1
#
_entry.id   AF-A0ABD4SDA1-F1
#
_cell.length_a   1.000
_cell.length_b   1.000
_cell.length_c   1.000
_cell.angle_alpha   90.00
_cell.angle_beta   90.00
_cell.angle_gamma   90.00
#
_symmetry.space_group_name_H-M   'P 1'
#
loop_
_entity.id
_entity.type
_entity.pdbx_description
1 polymer ?
#
loop_
_entity_poly.entity_id
_entity_poly.type
_entity_poly.pdbx_seq_one_letter_code
_entity_poly.pdbx_strand_id
1 'polypeptide(L)'
;MASQLIENKLKLLPEKAGCYLMKDVNGKVIYVGKSKNLKNRVRSYFKSSQEGRRAELVKNIADYDIIVVDSDKEAFLLEVTLIKKYQPYYNVALKSGTGYPYIEITNEKNPQTRLTSIVYKDKGYYFGPYPNVYAASATLKFIQKVFPLRRCSGYTGRPCLYYHMGQCLGSCFKEVPQSEYDEQIKKIKRFLNGDIQEVKKDLTNKMLQASADLEFERAGELRDQLKYIEETVEKQKIISNDHTQRDIFNYYVDRSWISIQVFFLRQAKLLRRESHMFPLTDETDPEDEFMSFIAQFYAQKNRVKPREVLVPKGIDQDELAAAIGIKVRTPQRGQKASLMEMARENAQLKLDDKFRLLELGQRKTKGAQEEIFKALGLPYGSYIESFDHSHIQGADPVSALVVFKDGEPFKTGYRKFKLKGEVEHQNSADEVGNTREVVRRRYSRLLKEHERMPDLILMDGGQIQVEACEDVLRNELNLDIPVAGMVKDDKHRTNHLLYGDPFKGQPFKLIPMDPKSEGFYLMTRIQDEVHRFAITFHRQTHAKNSLVSRLDSIKGIGPKSRTKLLREFGSLKKIKEASIDDLRKAGLTLTQAQAVKISL
;
A
#
# COMPACT_ATOMS: atom_id res chain seq x y z
N MET A 1 0.38 8.64 -13.05
CA MET A 1 -0.39 7.38 -12.98
C MET A 1 0.13 6.58 -11.80
N ALA A 2 -0.72 5.80 -11.14
CA ALA A 2 -0.29 4.93 -10.04
C ALA A 2 0.71 3.88 -10.57
N SER A 3 1.67 3.46 -9.75
CA SER A 3 2.55 2.34 -10.13
C SER A 3 1.73 1.04 -10.21
N GLN A 4 2.19 0.07 -11.00
CA GLN A 4 1.53 -1.25 -11.09
C GLN A 4 1.36 -1.92 -9.73
N LEU A 5 2.31 -1.70 -8.81
CA LEU A 5 2.25 -2.17 -7.43
C LEU A 5 1.08 -1.52 -6.68
N ILE A 6 0.93 -0.20 -6.76
CA ILE A 6 -0.18 0.52 -6.13
C ILE A 6 -1.51 0.03 -6.71
N GLU A 7 -1.63 -0.10 -8.03
CA GLU A 7 -2.87 -0.60 -8.65
C GLU A 7 -3.27 -1.99 -8.16
N ASN A 8 -2.30 -2.90 -7.99
CA ASN A 8 -2.56 -4.22 -7.43
C ASN A 8 -3.00 -4.12 -5.97
N LYS A 9 -2.32 -3.32 -5.14
CA LYS A 9 -2.73 -3.08 -3.73
C LYS A 9 -4.14 -2.47 -3.64
N LEU A 10 -4.52 -1.57 -4.55
CA LEU A 10 -5.84 -0.95 -4.57
C LEU A 10 -6.97 -1.96 -4.80
N LYS A 11 -6.70 -3.09 -5.47
CA LYS A 11 -7.67 -4.17 -5.66
C LYS A 11 -8.02 -4.88 -4.36
N LEU A 12 -7.09 -4.89 -3.40
CA LEU A 12 -7.17 -5.64 -2.14
C LEU A 12 -7.82 -4.87 -0.99
N LEU A 13 -8.08 -3.57 -1.17
CA LEU A 13 -8.61 -2.73 -0.10
C LEU A 13 -9.96 -3.23 0.47
N PRO A 14 -10.12 -3.29 1.80
CA PRO A 14 -11.33 -3.74 2.45
C PRO A 14 -12.42 -2.66 2.52
N GLU A 15 -13.68 -3.08 2.60
CA GLU A 15 -14.85 -2.21 2.82
C GLU A 15 -15.12 -1.97 4.31
N LYS A 16 -14.07 -1.84 5.11
CA LYS A 16 -14.14 -1.59 6.56
C LYS A 16 -13.74 -0.16 6.92
N ALA A 17 -14.09 0.26 8.14
CA ALA A 17 -13.64 1.53 8.72
C ALA A 17 -12.17 1.46 9.13
N GLY A 18 -11.47 2.60 9.12
CA GLY A 18 -10.07 2.62 9.49
C GLY A 18 -9.31 3.88 9.09
N CYS A 19 -8.01 3.84 9.34
CA CYS A 19 -7.07 4.87 8.92
C CYS A 19 -6.19 4.37 7.78
N TYR A 20 -5.80 5.28 6.89
CA TYR A 20 -4.82 5.04 5.83
C TYR A 20 -3.66 6.01 5.98
N LEU A 21 -2.44 5.51 5.71
CA LEU A 21 -1.19 6.25 5.83
C LEU A 21 -0.51 6.22 4.46
N MET A 22 -0.36 7.37 3.82
CA MET A 22 0.36 7.51 2.56
C MET A 22 1.85 7.70 2.85
N LYS A 23 2.69 7.02 2.08
CA LYS A 23 4.15 7.03 2.22
C LYS A 23 4.85 7.49 0.95
N ASP A 24 5.98 8.17 1.13
CA ASP A 24 6.89 8.51 0.04
C ASP A 24 7.82 7.33 -0.34
N VAL A 25 8.70 7.57 -1.32
CA VAL A 25 9.69 6.59 -1.82
C VAL A 25 10.66 6.11 -0.74
N ASN A 26 10.84 6.86 0.35
CA ASN A 26 11.70 6.51 1.48
C ASN A 26 10.89 5.82 2.60
N GLY A 27 9.61 5.53 2.39
CA GLY A 27 8.72 4.94 3.39
C GLY A 27 8.25 5.91 4.48
N LYS A 28 8.54 7.21 4.36
CA LYS A 28 8.12 8.22 5.34
C LYS A 28 6.63 8.51 5.17
N VAL A 29 5.89 8.56 6.29
CA VAL A 29 4.46 8.91 6.28
C VAL A 29 4.30 10.39 5.94
N ILE A 30 3.68 10.68 4.79
CA ILE A 30 3.48 12.04 4.27
C ILE A 30 2.04 12.53 4.42
N TYR A 31 1.08 11.62 4.61
CA TYR A 31 -0.32 11.93 4.89
C TYR A 31 -1.00 10.82 5.70
N VAL A 32 -1.91 11.19 6.58
CA VAL A 32 -2.81 10.28 7.31
C VAL A 32 -4.24 10.73 7.11
N GLY A 33 -5.15 9.79 6.85
CA GLY A 33 -6.59 10.06 6.80
C GLY A 33 -7.43 8.92 7.38
N LYS A 34 -8.70 9.19 7.72
CA LYS A 34 -9.70 8.18 8.11
C LYS A 34 -10.76 7.92 7.05
N SER A 35 -11.41 6.77 7.13
CA SER A 35 -12.61 6.46 6.36
C SER A 35 -13.55 5.50 7.08
N LYS A 36 -14.86 5.60 6.78
CA LYS A 36 -15.84 4.53 7.05
C LYS A 36 -15.67 3.34 6.12
N ASN A 37 -15.12 3.58 4.93
CA ASN A 37 -14.85 2.58 3.89
C ASN A 37 -13.48 2.86 3.25
N LEU A 38 -12.48 2.08 3.63
CA LEU A 38 -11.10 2.25 3.16
C LEU A 38 -10.97 2.05 1.64
N LYS A 39 -11.67 1.06 1.07
CA LYS A 39 -11.69 0.78 -0.38
C LYS A 39 -12.05 1.99 -1.22
N ASN A 40 -13.19 2.62 -0.93
CA ASN A 40 -13.66 3.77 -1.72
C ASN A 40 -12.75 4.98 -1.52
N ARG A 41 -12.33 5.22 -0.27
CA ARG A 41 -11.56 6.41 0.08
C ARG A 41 -10.13 6.39 -0.44
N VAL A 42 -9.42 5.27 -0.34
CA VAL A 42 -8.04 5.18 -0.83
C VAL A 42 -8.01 5.16 -2.36
N ARG A 43 -8.95 4.46 -3.01
CA ARG A 43 -9.09 4.45 -4.48
C ARG A 43 -9.35 5.84 -5.06
N SER A 44 -10.08 6.71 -4.35
CA SER A 44 -10.40 8.05 -4.88
C SER A 44 -9.17 8.93 -5.13
N TYR A 45 -8.03 8.65 -4.48
CA TYR A 45 -6.78 9.38 -4.74
C TYR A 45 -6.17 9.06 -6.12
N PHE A 46 -6.48 7.90 -6.70
CA PHE A 46 -5.81 7.38 -7.89
C PHE A 46 -6.71 7.29 -9.15
N LYS A 47 -8.02 7.51 -9.03
CA LYS A 47 -8.98 7.34 -10.14
C LYS A 47 -9.30 8.59 -10.96
N SER A 48 -9.27 9.78 -10.37
CA SER A 48 -9.65 11.04 -11.05
C SER A 48 -8.45 12.00 -11.15
N SER A 49 -8.47 12.88 -12.16
CA SER A 49 -7.55 14.02 -12.20
C SER A 49 -7.72 14.82 -10.90
N GLN A 50 -6.65 14.88 -10.11
CA GLN A 50 -6.62 15.68 -8.90
C GLN A 50 -6.11 17.07 -9.27
N GLU A 51 -6.61 18.09 -8.59
CA GLU A 51 -6.15 19.46 -8.74
C GLU A 51 -5.51 19.99 -7.45
N GLY A 52 -4.65 20.99 -7.60
CA GLY A 52 -3.96 21.68 -6.50
C GLY A 52 -3.14 20.74 -5.60
N ARG A 53 -3.20 20.99 -4.28
CA ARG A 53 -2.39 20.30 -3.26
C ARG A 53 -2.64 18.77 -3.20
N ARG A 54 -3.80 18.30 -3.63
CA ARG A 54 -4.09 16.85 -3.73
C ARG A 54 -3.32 16.20 -4.86
N ALA A 55 -3.17 16.88 -6.00
CA ALA A 55 -2.36 16.38 -7.11
C ALA A 55 -0.91 16.22 -6.71
N GLU A 56 -0.37 17.20 -5.99
CA GLU A 56 0.99 17.18 -5.47
C GLU A 56 1.20 16.04 -4.45
N LEU A 57 0.28 15.87 -3.50
CA LEU A 57 0.30 14.72 -2.58
C LEU A 57 0.38 13.41 -3.36
N VAL A 58 -0.53 13.18 -4.32
CA VAL A 58 -0.62 11.92 -5.07
C VAL A 58 0.64 11.63 -5.87
N LYS A 59 1.31 12.65 -6.43
CA LYS A 59 2.60 12.48 -7.11
C LYS A 59 3.70 11.94 -6.20
N ASN A 60 3.64 12.27 -4.91
CA ASN A 60 4.63 11.86 -3.92
C ASN A 60 4.28 10.56 -3.19
N ILE A 61 3.14 9.93 -3.51
CA ILE A 61 2.78 8.63 -2.93
C ILE A 61 3.53 7.53 -3.68
N ALA A 62 4.42 6.84 -2.98
CA ALA A 62 5.06 5.61 -3.46
C ALA A 62 4.41 4.36 -2.89
N ASP A 63 3.85 4.45 -1.67
CA ASP A 63 3.16 3.33 -1.03
C ASP A 63 2.09 3.81 -0.03
N TYR A 64 1.25 2.90 0.46
CA TYR A 64 0.33 3.16 1.55
C TYR A 64 0.12 1.95 2.48
N ASP A 65 -0.23 2.24 3.73
CA ASP A 65 -0.71 1.27 4.71
C ASP A 65 -2.15 1.59 5.14
N ILE A 66 -2.86 0.57 5.60
CA ILE A 66 -4.18 0.71 6.24
C ILE A 66 -4.18 0.08 7.64
N ILE A 67 -5.00 0.63 8.52
CA ILE A 67 -5.31 0.08 9.84
C ILE A 67 -6.83 0.00 9.93
N VAL A 68 -7.34 -1.23 10.02
CA VAL A 68 -8.77 -1.50 10.15
C VAL A 68 -9.16 -1.42 11.62
N VAL A 69 -10.31 -0.83 11.89
CA VAL A 69 -10.92 -0.67 13.23
C VAL A 69 -12.42 -0.95 13.16
N ASP A 70 -13.07 -1.12 14.31
CA ASP A 70 -14.44 -1.61 14.39
C ASP A 70 -15.48 -0.50 14.15
N SER A 71 -15.09 0.77 14.31
CA SER A 71 -16.02 1.90 14.13
C SER A 71 -15.39 3.18 13.55
N ASP A 72 -16.22 4.04 12.94
CA ASP A 72 -15.80 5.38 12.47
C ASP A 72 -15.26 6.26 13.60
N LYS A 73 -15.79 6.09 14.82
CA LYS A 73 -15.31 6.80 16.00
C LYS A 73 -13.88 6.39 16.35
N GLU A 74 -13.60 5.10 16.33
CA GLU A 74 -12.23 4.59 16.53
C GLU A 74 -11.28 5.02 15.42
N ALA A 75 -11.75 5.04 14.17
CA ALA A 75 -10.96 5.55 13.04
C ALA A 75 -10.60 7.03 13.23
N PHE A 76 -11.54 7.83 13.74
CA PHE A 76 -11.28 9.23 14.07
C PHE A 76 -10.26 9.37 15.21
N LEU A 77 -10.43 8.60 16.30
CA LEU A 77 -9.46 8.61 17.39
C LEU A 77 -8.08 8.20 16.88
N LEU A 78 -7.98 7.10 16.14
CA LEU A 78 -6.72 6.63 15.60
C LEU A 78 -6.05 7.66 14.67
N GLU A 79 -6.80 8.31 13.78
CA GLU A 79 -6.28 9.34 12.86
C GLU A 79 -5.59 10.47 13.60
N VAL A 80 -6.24 11.04 14.62
CA VAL A 80 -5.66 12.12 15.43
C VAL A 80 -4.35 11.67 16.09
N THR A 81 -4.31 10.44 16.62
CA THR A 81 -3.10 9.89 17.24
C THR A 81 -1.97 9.73 16.22
N LEU A 82 -2.28 9.23 15.03
CA LEU A 82 -1.31 9.03 13.95
C LEU A 82 -0.78 10.37 13.40
N ILE A 83 -1.64 11.38 13.20
CA ILE A 83 -1.20 12.71 12.74
C ILE A 83 -0.25 13.33 13.76
N LYS A 84 -0.57 13.25 15.05
CA LYS A 84 0.29 13.81 16.11
C LYS A 84 1.66 13.14 16.17
N LYS A 85 1.70 11.82 15.95
CA LYS A 85 2.94 11.04 15.95
C LYS A 85 3.81 11.33 14.74
N TYR A 86 3.24 11.27 13.55
CA TYR A 86 4.02 11.35 12.30
C TYR A 86 4.23 12.78 11.81
N GLN A 87 3.45 13.74 12.31
CA GLN A 87 3.42 15.13 11.86
C GLN A 87 3.50 15.25 10.31
N PRO A 88 2.65 14.53 9.56
CA PRO A 88 2.85 14.32 8.13
C PRO A 88 2.75 15.63 7.37
N TYR A 89 3.65 15.86 6.40
CA TYR A 89 3.76 17.15 5.70
C TYR A 89 2.43 17.64 5.11
N TYR A 90 1.63 16.75 4.51
CA TYR A 90 0.38 17.12 3.84
C TYR A 90 -0.85 17.24 4.75
N ASN A 91 -0.79 16.81 6.01
CA ASN A 91 -1.87 17.11 6.97
C ASN A 91 -1.80 18.59 7.39
N VAL A 92 -2.90 19.33 7.32
CA VAL A 92 -2.92 20.76 7.73
C VAL A 92 -3.43 20.92 9.15
N ALA A 93 -4.52 20.22 9.47
CA ALA A 93 -5.11 20.19 10.80
C ALA A 93 -4.45 19.12 11.68
N LEU A 94 -4.65 19.23 13.00
CA LEU A 94 -4.29 18.22 14.02
C LEU A 94 -2.76 18.05 14.25
N LYS A 95 -1.93 18.92 13.68
CA LYS A 95 -0.47 18.96 13.88
C LYS A 95 -0.06 19.63 15.19
N SER A 96 -0.59 20.83 15.45
CA SER A 96 -0.38 21.64 16.66
C SER A 96 -1.74 22.04 17.25
N GLY A 97 -1.81 22.23 18.57
CA GLY A 97 -3.07 22.43 19.28
C GLY A 97 -3.63 21.14 19.92
N THR A 98 -4.20 21.33 21.10
CA THR A 98 -4.53 20.31 22.10
C THR A 98 -5.64 19.41 21.57
N GLY A 99 -5.39 18.14 21.32
CA GLY A 99 -5.79 17.15 22.31
C GLY A 99 -7.22 16.70 22.00
N TYR A 100 -7.59 15.49 22.37
CA TYR A 100 -9.03 15.22 22.44
C TYR A 100 -9.60 16.04 23.61
N PRO A 101 -10.89 16.41 23.57
CA PRO A 101 -11.54 16.98 24.74
C PRO A 101 -11.62 15.92 25.85
N TYR A 102 -11.30 16.34 27.07
CA TYR A 102 -11.47 15.61 28.31
C TYR A 102 -12.42 16.40 29.22
N ILE A 103 -13.14 15.68 30.07
CA ILE A 103 -13.82 16.24 31.22
C ILE A 103 -12.87 16.12 32.40
N GLU A 104 -12.51 17.25 32.99
CA GLU A 104 -11.67 17.34 34.18
C GLU A 104 -12.55 17.59 35.40
N ILE A 105 -12.29 16.87 36.49
CA ILE A 105 -12.70 17.25 37.85
C ILE A 105 -11.46 17.84 38.53
N THR A 106 -11.52 19.12 38.85
CA THR A 106 -10.38 19.84 39.44
C THR A 106 -10.07 19.35 40.85
N ASN A 107 -8.79 19.45 41.24
CA ASN A 107 -8.32 19.11 42.58
C ASN A 107 -8.08 20.40 43.41
N GLU A 108 -9.13 21.17 43.64
CA GLU A 108 -9.13 22.38 44.46
C GLU A 108 -10.10 22.23 45.65
N LYS A 109 -10.07 23.13 46.64
CA LYS A 109 -10.93 23.06 47.86
C LYS A 109 -12.42 22.90 47.52
N ASN A 110 -12.88 23.57 46.46
CA ASN A 110 -14.24 23.46 45.95
C ASN A 110 -14.21 22.95 44.50
N PRO A 111 -14.17 21.62 44.28
CA PRO A 111 -14.01 21.02 42.96
C PRO A 111 -15.06 21.46 41.94
N GLN A 112 -14.64 21.55 40.68
CA GLN A 112 -15.51 21.84 39.54
C GLN A 112 -15.24 20.86 38.39
N THR A 113 -16.26 20.63 37.57
CA THR A 113 -16.11 19.90 36.30
C THR A 113 -15.95 20.87 35.14
N ARG A 114 -14.91 20.72 34.31
CA ARG A 114 -14.65 21.55 33.13
C ARG A 114 -14.17 20.75 31.93
N LEU A 115 -14.26 21.33 30.74
CA LEU A 115 -13.59 20.78 29.56
C LEU A 115 -12.14 21.24 29.55
N THR A 116 -11.25 20.29 29.31
CA THR A 116 -9.85 20.56 29.03
C THR A 116 -9.40 19.77 27.83
N SER A 117 -8.33 20.22 27.22
CA SER A 117 -7.68 19.55 26.10
C SER A 117 -6.25 19.14 26.46
N ILE A 118 -5.82 19.44 27.69
CA ILE A 118 -4.54 19.12 28.31
C ILE A 118 -4.82 18.33 29.59
N VAL A 119 -4.15 17.19 29.74
CA VAL A 119 -4.15 16.42 30.98
C VAL A 119 -2.92 16.82 31.78
N TYR A 120 -3.12 17.55 32.88
CA TYR A 120 -2.04 17.97 33.77
C TYR A 120 -1.72 16.87 34.80
N LYS A 121 -0.50 16.90 35.37
CA LYS A 121 -0.11 16.04 36.50
C LYS A 121 -0.46 16.72 37.83
N ASP A 122 -1.70 17.14 38.00
CA ASP A 122 -2.15 18.04 39.07
C ASP A 122 -3.11 17.39 40.09
N LYS A 123 -3.10 16.05 40.16
CA LYS A 123 -4.02 15.22 40.97
C LYS A 123 -5.51 15.40 40.65
N GLY A 124 -5.88 16.18 39.63
CA GLY A 124 -7.23 16.22 39.07
C GLY A 124 -7.60 14.90 38.39
N TYR A 125 -8.90 14.66 38.23
CA TYR A 125 -9.39 13.48 37.49
C TYR A 125 -9.76 13.88 36.08
N TYR A 126 -9.29 13.13 35.09
CA TYR A 126 -9.50 13.44 33.67
C TYR A 126 -10.18 12.26 32.99
N PHE A 127 -11.31 12.50 32.34
CA PHE A 127 -12.13 11.50 31.68
C PHE A 127 -12.27 11.82 30.19
N GLY A 128 -12.07 10.82 29.35
CA GLY A 128 -11.91 10.96 27.91
C GLY A 128 -10.72 10.14 27.43
N PRO A 129 -10.24 10.31 26.18
CA PRO A 129 -10.64 11.29 25.16
C PRO A 129 -12.04 11.13 24.57
N TYR A 130 -12.78 12.24 24.46
CA TYR A 130 -14.06 12.27 23.73
C TYR A 130 -13.84 12.43 22.21
N PRO A 131 -14.74 11.88 21.35
CA PRO A 131 -14.59 11.91 19.90
C PRO A 131 -14.67 13.33 19.32
N ASN A 132 -15.40 14.24 19.94
CA ASN A 132 -15.43 15.65 19.57
C ASN A 132 -15.88 16.50 20.77
N VAL A 133 -15.71 17.82 20.64
CA VAL A 133 -16.05 18.77 21.71
C VAL A 133 -17.55 18.78 22.00
N TYR A 134 -18.41 18.53 20.99
CA TYR A 134 -19.85 18.47 21.19
C TYR A 134 -20.26 17.31 22.11
N ALA A 135 -19.70 16.11 21.89
CA ALA A 135 -19.94 14.94 22.73
C ALA A 135 -19.46 15.19 24.17
N ALA A 136 -18.24 15.70 24.32
CA ALA A 136 -17.69 16.05 25.64
C ALA A 136 -18.55 17.12 26.35
N SER A 137 -19.00 18.14 25.60
CA SER A 137 -19.84 19.22 26.13
C SER A 137 -21.20 18.70 26.58
N ALA A 138 -21.82 17.80 25.82
CA ALA A 138 -23.09 17.19 26.19
C ALA A 138 -22.94 16.37 27.49
N THR A 139 -21.86 15.59 27.61
CA THR A 139 -21.63 14.77 28.82
C THR A 139 -21.32 15.64 30.02
N LEU A 140 -20.54 16.71 29.85
CA LEU A 140 -20.28 17.68 30.90
C LEU A 140 -21.57 18.37 31.38
N LYS A 141 -22.42 18.81 30.45
CA LYS A 141 -23.72 19.42 30.79
C LYS A 141 -24.60 18.46 31.57
N PHE A 142 -24.63 17.18 31.19
CA PHE A 142 -25.35 16.15 31.93
C PHE A 142 -24.79 15.99 33.35
N ILE A 143 -23.47 15.84 33.50
CA ILE A 143 -22.82 15.73 34.83
C ILE A 143 -23.17 16.92 35.71
N GLN A 144 -23.08 18.14 35.17
CA GLN A 144 -23.39 19.37 35.91
C GLN A 144 -24.86 19.49 36.32
N LYS A 145 -25.78 18.76 35.66
CA LYS A 145 -27.21 18.73 36.03
C LYS A 145 -27.53 17.68 37.10
N VAL A 146 -26.82 16.55 37.09
CA VAL A 146 -27.16 15.38 37.92
C VAL A 146 -26.28 15.28 39.17
N PHE A 147 -25.01 15.67 39.07
CA PHE A 147 -24.01 15.54 40.13
C PHE A 147 -23.48 16.94 40.51
N PRO A 148 -24.10 17.61 41.49
CA PRO A 148 -23.76 18.99 41.83
C PRO A 148 -22.33 19.10 42.36
N LEU A 149 -21.51 19.90 41.69
CA LEU A 149 -20.21 20.40 42.13
C LEU A 149 -20.21 21.93 42.05
N ARG A 150 -19.07 22.60 42.33
CA ARG A 150 -19.01 24.06 42.19
C ARG A 150 -19.19 24.46 40.71
N ARG A 151 -20.08 25.43 40.46
CA ARG A 151 -20.28 26.06 39.13
C ARG A 151 -20.02 27.56 39.11
N CYS A 152 -19.87 28.20 40.27
CA CYS A 152 -19.55 29.62 40.39
C CYS A 152 -18.04 29.88 40.44
N SER A 153 -17.65 31.14 40.25
CA SER A 153 -16.26 31.61 40.31
C SER A 153 -15.68 31.67 41.72
N GLY A 154 -16.47 31.45 42.78
CA GLY A 154 -16.00 31.50 44.17
C GLY A 154 -17.07 31.92 45.16
N TYR A 155 -16.64 32.40 46.33
CA TYR A 155 -17.49 32.94 47.39
C TYR A 155 -17.99 34.34 47.02
N THR A 156 -19.30 34.53 47.02
CA THR A 156 -19.99 35.78 46.67
C THR A 156 -20.91 36.27 47.79
N GLY A 157 -21.03 35.53 48.89
CA GLY A 157 -21.88 35.86 50.04
C GLY A 157 -23.40 35.66 49.82
N ARG A 158 -23.82 35.18 48.65
CA ARG A 158 -25.23 34.93 48.29
C ARG A 158 -25.39 33.70 47.40
N PRO A 159 -26.51 32.95 47.49
CA PRO A 159 -26.74 31.78 46.65
C PRO A 159 -26.87 32.18 45.17
N CYS A 160 -26.33 31.33 44.29
CA CYS A 160 -26.41 31.51 42.85
C CYS A 160 -27.56 30.70 42.24
N LEU A 161 -27.94 31.01 41.00
CA LEU A 161 -29.00 30.30 40.28
C LEU A 161 -28.77 28.79 40.25
N TYR A 162 -27.53 28.34 40.04
CA TYR A 162 -27.22 26.90 40.01
C TYR A 162 -27.49 26.20 41.34
N TYR A 163 -27.35 26.89 42.48
CA TYR A 163 -27.72 26.33 43.77
C TYR A 163 -29.24 26.14 43.88
N HIS A 164 -30.02 27.16 43.50
CA HIS A 164 -31.48 27.09 43.50
C HIS A 164 -32.02 26.02 42.54
N MET A 165 -31.30 25.74 41.45
CA MET A 165 -31.63 24.65 40.52
C MET A 165 -31.14 23.27 40.97
N GLY A 166 -30.48 23.14 42.14
CA GLY A 166 -29.91 21.88 42.63
C GLY A 166 -28.68 21.39 41.85
N GLN A 167 -28.05 22.26 41.06
CA GLN A 167 -26.90 21.95 40.19
C GLN A 167 -25.55 22.37 40.80
N CYS A 168 -25.55 22.85 42.05
CA CYS A 168 -24.36 23.28 42.77
C CYS A 168 -24.56 23.11 44.27
N LEU A 169 -23.51 22.72 45.00
CA LEU A 169 -23.58 22.51 46.47
C LEU A 169 -23.63 23.83 47.28
N GLY A 170 -23.39 24.98 46.64
CA GLY A 170 -23.59 26.28 47.28
C GLY A 170 -22.35 26.91 47.93
N SER A 171 -21.13 26.52 47.51
CA SER A 171 -19.88 27.13 48.02
C SER A 171 -19.73 28.64 47.78
N CYS A 172 -20.69 29.27 47.11
CA CYS A 172 -20.76 30.71 46.91
C CYS A 172 -21.21 31.48 48.17
N PHE A 173 -21.87 30.82 49.13
CA PHE A 173 -22.44 31.50 50.29
C PHE A 173 -22.37 30.71 51.59
N LYS A 174 -22.04 29.41 51.52
CA LYS A 174 -21.81 28.56 52.70
C LYS A 174 -20.55 27.75 52.53
N GLU A 175 -19.98 27.30 53.65
CA GLU A 175 -18.95 26.27 53.62
C GLU A 175 -19.61 24.91 53.38
N VAL A 176 -19.06 24.15 52.43
CA VAL A 176 -19.56 22.82 52.05
C VAL A 176 -18.54 21.80 52.57
N PRO A 177 -18.95 20.80 53.37
CA PRO A 177 -18.05 19.76 53.84
C PRO A 177 -17.39 18.99 52.69
N GLN A 178 -16.11 18.65 52.85
CA GLN A 178 -15.36 17.90 51.83
C GLN A 178 -16.02 16.54 51.51
N SER A 179 -16.65 15.91 52.50
CA SER A 179 -17.38 14.63 52.33
C SER A 179 -18.50 14.72 51.31
N GLU A 180 -19.20 15.86 51.20
CA GLU A 180 -20.24 16.06 50.18
C GLU A 180 -19.65 16.09 48.78
N TYR A 181 -18.52 16.77 48.60
CA TYR A 181 -17.79 16.76 47.32
C TYR A 181 -17.30 15.36 46.96
N ASP A 182 -16.73 14.63 47.91
CA ASP A 182 -16.18 13.30 47.69
C ASP A 182 -17.27 12.30 47.28
N GLU A 183 -18.46 12.41 47.87
CA GLU A 183 -19.63 11.60 47.49
C GLU A 183 -20.06 11.88 46.04
N GLN A 184 -20.14 13.15 45.65
CA GLN A 184 -20.49 13.54 44.28
C GLN A 184 -19.41 13.10 43.28
N ILE A 185 -18.12 13.29 43.61
CA ILE A 185 -17.01 12.84 42.77
C ILE A 185 -17.04 11.31 42.62
N LYS A 186 -17.39 10.57 43.66
CA LYS A 186 -17.55 9.10 43.60
C LYS A 186 -18.68 8.72 42.63
N LYS A 187 -19.82 9.41 42.66
CA LYS A 187 -20.94 9.20 41.71
C LYS A 187 -20.52 9.53 40.28
N ILE A 188 -19.84 10.66 40.06
CA ILE A 188 -19.34 11.06 38.73
C ILE A 188 -18.34 10.04 38.19
N LYS A 189 -17.39 9.57 39.02
CA LYS A 189 -16.44 8.51 38.65
C LYS A 189 -17.14 7.22 38.23
N ARG A 190 -18.14 6.78 39.00
CA ARG A 190 -18.92 5.57 38.67
C ARG A 190 -19.67 5.72 37.34
N PHE A 191 -20.35 6.85 37.17
CA PHE A 191 -21.06 7.19 35.93
C PHE A 191 -20.11 7.18 34.70
N LEU A 192 -18.98 7.89 34.79
CA LEU A 192 -18.00 7.96 33.70
C LEU A 192 -17.27 6.63 33.44
N ASN A 193 -17.18 5.75 34.43
CA ASN A 193 -16.68 4.39 34.26
C ASN A 193 -17.74 3.40 33.74
N GLY A 194 -18.97 3.86 33.47
CA GLY A 194 -20.04 3.07 32.87
C GLY A 194 -20.94 2.31 33.87
N ASP A 195 -20.81 2.58 35.17
CA ASP A 195 -21.73 2.08 36.18
C ASP A 195 -22.93 3.02 36.31
N ILE A 196 -23.93 2.78 35.47
CA ILE A 196 -25.09 3.67 35.25
C ILE A 196 -26.40 3.15 35.85
N GLN A 197 -26.43 1.92 36.36
CA GLN A 197 -27.69 1.26 36.78
C GLN A 197 -28.36 1.99 37.94
N GLU A 198 -27.57 2.37 38.94
CA GLU A 198 -28.06 3.11 40.10
C GLU A 198 -28.55 4.51 39.74
N VAL A 199 -27.83 5.18 38.82
CA VAL A 199 -28.20 6.52 38.31
C VAL A 199 -29.48 6.47 37.49
N LYS A 200 -29.63 5.46 36.63
CA LYS A 200 -30.88 5.23 35.89
C LYS A 200 -32.05 5.01 36.85
N LYS A 201 -31.87 4.13 37.84
CA LYS A 201 -32.92 3.84 38.83
C LYS A 201 -33.33 5.10 39.61
N ASP A 202 -32.36 5.89 40.07
CA ASP A 202 -32.62 7.16 40.78
C ASP A 202 -33.36 8.17 39.89
N LEU A 203 -32.91 8.38 38.65
CA LEU A 203 -33.57 9.30 37.71
C LEU A 203 -34.99 8.84 37.34
N THR A 204 -35.19 7.53 37.14
CA THR A 204 -36.53 6.96 36.87
C THR A 204 -37.46 7.18 38.06
N ASN A 205 -37.01 6.92 39.28
CA ASN A 205 -37.82 7.15 40.49
C ASN A 205 -38.19 8.64 40.64
N LYS A 206 -37.22 9.55 40.44
CA LYS A 206 -37.46 11.00 40.47
C LYS A 206 -38.43 11.45 39.38
N MET A 207 -38.33 10.87 38.19
CA MET A 207 -39.21 11.17 37.07
C MET A 207 -40.65 10.75 37.38
N LEU A 208 -40.83 9.54 37.92
CA LEU A 208 -42.14 9.02 38.31
C LEU A 208 -42.74 9.85 39.45
N GLN A 209 -41.94 10.24 40.44
CA GLN A 209 -42.36 11.11 41.53
C GLN A 209 -42.80 12.48 41.01
N ALA A 210 -41.98 13.15 40.20
CA ALA A 210 -42.33 14.44 39.59
C ALA A 210 -43.61 14.35 38.73
N SER A 211 -43.82 13.22 38.04
CA SER A 211 -45.07 12.98 37.30
C SER A 211 -46.27 12.79 38.22
N ALA A 212 -46.10 12.15 39.38
CA ALA A 212 -47.15 11.98 40.38
C ALA A 212 -47.51 13.32 41.04
N ASP A 213 -46.51 14.19 41.24
CA ASP A 213 -46.65 15.53 41.81
C ASP A 213 -47.14 16.57 40.77
N LEU A 214 -47.51 16.13 39.56
CA LEU A 214 -47.98 16.95 38.43
C LEU A 214 -46.94 17.97 37.91
N GLU A 215 -45.65 17.77 38.21
CA GLU A 215 -44.52 18.57 37.72
C GLU A 215 -44.03 18.09 36.34
N PHE A 216 -44.88 18.19 35.31
CA PHE A 216 -44.62 17.58 34.01
C PHE A 216 -43.35 18.09 33.31
N GLU A 217 -43.00 19.37 33.46
CA GLU A 217 -41.75 19.90 32.91
C GLU A 217 -40.54 19.22 33.55
N ARG A 218 -40.58 19.02 34.88
CA ARG A 218 -39.51 18.37 35.63
C ARG A 218 -39.39 16.88 35.26
N ALA A 219 -40.51 16.19 35.13
CA ALA A 219 -40.55 14.82 34.64
C ALA A 219 -39.98 14.72 33.20
N GLY A 220 -40.32 15.68 32.33
CA GLY A 220 -39.75 15.79 30.97
C GLY A 220 -38.24 15.95 30.97
N GLU A 221 -37.69 16.82 31.81
CA GLU A 221 -36.23 16.98 31.94
C GLU A 221 -35.53 15.69 32.39
N LEU A 222 -36.11 14.95 33.34
CA LEU A 222 -35.56 13.70 33.86
C LEU A 222 -35.63 12.58 32.82
N ARG A 223 -36.71 12.51 32.03
CA ARG A 223 -36.84 11.61 30.89
C ARG A 223 -35.75 11.86 29.84
N ASP A 224 -35.52 13.13 29.49
CA ASP A 224 -34.51 13.50 28.50
C ASP A 224 -33.09 13.17 29.00
N GLN A 225 -32.85 13.30 30.30
CA GLN A 225 -31.63 12.82 30.95
C GLN A 225 -31.46 11.30 30.84
N LEU A 226 -32.50 10.51 31.10
CA LEU A 226 -32.48 9.05 30.92
C LEU A 226 -32.16 8.65 29.48
N LYS A 227 -32.84 9.26 28.51
CA LYS A 227 -32.60 9.04 27.08
C LYS A 227 -31.16 9.36 26.68
N TYR A 228 -30.59 10.43 27.21
CA TYR A 228 -29.18 10.79 26.99
C TYR A 228 -28.22 9.68 27.46
N ILE A 229 -28.46 9.09 28.64
CA ILE A 229 -27.63 7.99 29.18
C ILE A 229 -27.67 6.78 28.24
N GLU A 230 -28.87 6.40 27.78
CA GLU A 230 -29.11 5.26 26.87
C GLU A 230 -28.43 5.46 25.51
N GLU A 231 -28.59 6.63 24.90
CA GLU A 231 -28.05 6.89 23.56
C GLU A 231 -26.53 7.14 23.57
N THR A 232 -26.02 7.76 24.64
CA THR A 232 -24.67 8.32 24.66
C THR A 232 -23.68 7.47 25.46
N VAL A 233 -24.03 6.98 26.64
CA VAL A 233 -23.07 6.30 27.54
C VAL A 233 -22.96 4.80 27.25
N GLU A 234 -24.07 4.12 26.98
CA GLU A 234 -24.07 2.68 26.66
C GLU A 234 -23.29 2.34 25.38
N LYS A 235 -23.28 3.26 24.40
CA LYS A 235 -22.50 3.13 23.15
C LYS A 235 -21.07 3.69 23.22
N GLN A 236 -20.65 4.23 24.36
CA GLN A 236 -19.36 4.91 24.56
C GLN A 236 -18.47 4.25 25.63
N LYS A 237 -18.50 2.92 25.79
CA LYS A 237 -17.50 2.16 26.58
C LYS A 237 -16.09 2.28 25.97
N ILE A 238 -15.53 3.48 25.92
CA ILE A 238 -14.21 3.78 25.37
C ILE A 238 -13.45 4.57 26.43
N ILE A 239 -12.26 4.05 26.70
CA ILE A 239 -11.17 4.56 27.54
C ILE A 239 -11.31 4.27 29.04
N SER A 240 -10.91 3.05 29.37
CA SER A 240 -10.40 2.68 30.69
C SER A 240 -9.35 3.69 31.20
N ASN A 241 -9.42 4.05 32.50
CA ASN A 241 -8.40 4.82 33.27
C ASN A 241 -7.05 4.10 33.41
N ASP A 242 -6.75 3.16 32.52
CA ASP A 242 -5.61 2.28 32.58
C ASP A 242 -4.44 2.88 31.79
N HIS A 243 -3.62 3.64 32.50
CA HIS A 243 -2.38 4.23 31.96
C HIS A 243 -1.22 3.24 31.84
N THR A 244 -1.47 1.95 32.11
CA THR A 244 -0.42 0.93 32.01
C THR A 244 0.06 0.80 30.58
N GLN A 245 1.36 0.91 30.39
CA GLN A 245 2.01 0.71 29.11
C GLN A 245 1.91 -0.76 28.74
N ARG A 246 1.35 -1.05 27.56
CA ARG A 246 1.16 -2.41 27.06
C ARG A 246 1.62 -2.57 25.64
N ASP A 247 2.16 -3.72 25.32
CA ASP A 247 2.26 -4.16 23.94
C ASP A 247 1.34 -5.36 23.76
N ILE A 248 0.60 -5.39 22.64
CA ILE A 248 -0.31 -6.48 22.28
C ILE A 248 0.30 -7.17 21.08
N PHE A 249 0.53 -8.47 21.20
CA PHE A 249 0.99 -9.32 20.12
C PHE A 249 -0.13 -10.29 19.78
N ASN A 250 -0.39 -10.45 18.49
CA ASN A 250 -1.23 -11.52 17.98
C ASN A 250 -0.70 -11.97 16.62
N TYR A 251 -1.12 -13.13 16.15
CA TYR A 251 -0.66 -13.70 14.90
C TYR A 251 -1.79 -14.40 14.13
N TYR A 252 -1.51 -14.67 12.87
CA TYR A 252 -2.33 -15.51 12.01
C TYR A 252 -1.41 -16.37 11.15
N VAL A 253 -1.75 -17.64 11.00
CA VAL A 253 -1.01 -18.63 10.20
C VAL A 253 -1.89 -19.08 9.05
N ASP A 254 -1.33 -19.08 7.86
CA ASP A 254 -1.92 -19.69 6.66
C ASP A 254 -0.81 -20.12 5.70
N ARG A 255 -0.97 -21.28 5.06
CA ARG A 255 -0.05 -21.86 4.05
C ARG A 255 1.44 -21.78 4.43
N SER A 256 1.83 -22.32 5.59
CA SER A 256 3.21 -22.29 6.09
C SER A 256 3.82 -20.89 6.28
N TRP A 257 2.99 -19.84 6.40
CA TRP A 257 3.45 -18.50 6.72
C TRP A 257 2.78 -17.99 7.98
N ILE A 258 3.55 -17.28 8.80
CA ILE A 258 3.04 -16.57 9.96
C ILE A 258 3.10 -15.06 9.73
N SER A 259 2.03 -14.39 10.10
CA SER A 259 1.91 -12.93 10.13
C SER A 259 1.69 -12.50 11.57
N ILE A 260 2.62 -11.73 12.12
CA ILE A 260 2.59 -11.22 13.49
C ILE A 260 2.24 -9.74 13.47
N GLN A 261 1.28 -9.37 14.31
CA GLN A 261 0.83 -8.01 14.51
C GLN A 261 1.14 -7.53 15.93
N VAL A 262 1.88 -6.43 16.01
CA VAL A 262 2.25 -5.79 17.27
C VAL A 262 1.59 -4.42 17.39
N PHE A 263 0.83 -4.20 18.46
CA PHE A 263 0.23 -2.90 18.82
C PHE A 263 0.88 -2.36 20.09
N PHE A 264 1.45 -1.16 20.02
CA PHE A 264 2.06 -0.50 21.18
C PHE A 264 1.06 0.48 21.80
N LEU A 265 0.54 0.14 22.98
CA LEU A 265 -0.35 0.98 23.76
C LEU A 265 0.41 1.72 24.86
N ARG A 266 0.27 3.04 24.90
CA ARG A 266 0.78 3.88 25.99
C ARG A 266 -0.32 4.86 26.38
N GLN A 267 -0.59 5.02 27.69
CA GLN A 267 -1.66 5.89 28.19
C GLN A 267 -3.02 5.64 27.49
N ALA A 268 -3.40 4.36 27.31
CA ALA A 268 -4.61 3.94 26.59
C ALA A 268 -4.72 4.38 25.12
N LYS A 269 -3.62 4.83 24.49
CA LYS A 269 -3.56 5.22 23.07
C LYS A 269 -2.70 4.23 22.29
N LEU A 270 -3.16 3.85 21.09
CA LEU A 270 -2.36 3.10 20.13
C LEU A 270 -1.31 4.01 19.51
N LEU A 271 -0.07 3.97 20.01
CA LEU A 271 1.00 4.81 19.50
C LEU A 271 1.57 4.28 18.19
N ARG A 272 1.75 2.97 18.08
CA ARG A 272 2.50 2.37 16.98
C ARG A 272 1.91 1.00 16.66
N ARG A 273 2.09 0.61 15.41
CA ARG A 273 1.85 -0.73 14.91
C ARG A 273 3.09 -1.21 14.18
N GLU A 274 3.46 -2.47 14.37
CA GLU A 274 4.45 -3.18 13.55
C GLU A 274 3.85 -4.49 13.07
N SER A 275 4.08 -4.83 11.81
CA SER A 275 3.69 -6.12 11.24
C SER A 275 4.96 -6.81 10.75
N HIS A 276 5.08 -8.09 11.09
CA HIS A 276 6.19 -8.95 10.73
C HIS A 276 5.64 -10.22 10.08
N MET A 277 6.32 -10.73 9.08
CA MET A 277 5.84 -11.89 8.34
C MET A 277 7.00 -12.69 7.79
N PHE A 278 6.98 -13.99 8.03
CA PHE A 278 8.05 -14.92 7.66
C PHE A 278 7.47 -16.34 7.44
N PRO A 279 8.15 -17.20 6.67
CA PRO A 279 7.71 -18.58 6.53
C PRO A 279 7.96 -19.33 7.84
N LEU A 280 7.07 -20.26 8.17
CA LEU A 280 7.26 -21.20 9.27
C LEU A 280 8.16 -22.34 8.81
N THR A 281 9.07 -22.73 9.69
CA THR A 281 9.97 -23.87 9.47
C THR A 281 9.26 -25.19 9.81
N ASP A 282 8.36 -25.15 10.78
CA ASP A 282 7.50 -26.24 11.22
C ASP A 282 6.07 -25.71 11.42
N GLU A 283 5.07 -26.38 10.85
CA GLU A 283 3.66 -26.00 10.96
C GLU A 283 2.99 -26.56 12.22
N THR A 284 3.63 -27.53 12.88
CA THR A 284 3.03 -28.25 14.01
C THR A 284 3.01 -27.44 15.30
N ASP A 285 3.90 -26.44 15.44
CA ASP A 285 3.99 -25.56 16.61
C ASP A 285 4.24 -24.08 16.23
N PRO A 286 3.23 -23.37 15.71
CA PRO A 286 3.34 -21.94 15.41
C PRO A 286 3.40 -21.08 16.69
N GLU A 287 2.96 -21.60 17.83
CA GLU A 287 3.04 -20.93 19.14
C GLU A 287 4.49 -20.72 19.57
N ASP A 288 5.37 -21.72 19.41
CA ASP A 288 6.80 -21.65 19.72
C ASP A 288 7.52 -20.58 18.88
N GLU A 289 7.31 -20.57 17.56
CA GLU A 289 7.88 -19.57 16.65
C GLU A 289 7.39 -18.15 17.01
N PHE A 290 6.13 -18.03 17.42
CA PHE A 290 5.57 -16.76 17.91
C PHE A 290 6.20 -16.30 19.22
N MET A 291 6.40 -17.20 20.20
CA MET A 291 7.07 -16.90 21.46
C MET A 291 8.54 -16.51 21.25
N SER A 292 9.25 -17.26 20.41
CA SER A 292 10.62 -16.97 19.99
C SER A 292 10.74 -15.59 19.34
N PHE A 293 9.81 -15.24 18.45
CA PHE A 293 9.74 -13.90 17.88
C PHE A 293 9.61 -12.82 18.95
N ILE A 294 8.72 -12.97 19.93
CA ILE A 294 8.53 -11.97 21.00
C ILE A 294 9.82 -11.83 21.85
N ALA A 295 10.47 -12.95 22.17
CA ALA A 295 11.73 -12.93 22.91
C ALA A 295 12.83 -12.17 22.16
N GLN A 296 13.04 -12.50 20.89
CA GLN A 296 13.99 -11.81 20.02
C GLN A 296 13.62 -10.35 19.81
N PHE A 297 12.32 -10.06 19.68
CA PHE A 297 11.80 -8.71 19.51
C PHE A 297 12.22 -7.80 20.66
N TYR A 298 12.17 -8.27 21.91
CA TYR A 298 12.63 -7.50 23.08
C TYR A 298 14.13 -7.60 23.37
N ALA A 299 14.85 -8.57 22.79
CA ALA A 299 16.30 -8.67 22.91
C ALA A 299 17.06 -7.60 22.09
N GLN A 300 16.41 -6.97 21.11
CA GLN A 300 17.03 -5.91 20.30
C GLN A 300 17.45 -4.70 21.14
N LYS A 301 18.70 -4.24 20.95
CA LYS A 301 19.23 -3.02 21.60
C LYS A 301 18.32 -1.84 21.26
N ASN A 302 17.88 -1.09 22.28
CA ASN A 302 17.00 0.08 22.23
C ASN A 302 15.47 -0.18 22.19
N ARG A 303 15.00 -1.40 22.45
CA ARG A 303 13.55 -1.66 22.63
C ARG A 303 13.09 -1.32 24.05
N VAL A 304 12.10 -0.44 24.16
CA VAL A 304 11.50 -0.06 25.45
C VAL A 304 10.48 -1.11 25.87
N LYS A 305 10.77 -1.81 26.97
CA LYS A 305 9.88 -2.82 27.55
C LYS A 305 8.62 -2.16 28.15
N PRO A 306 7.40 -2.61 27.81
CA PRO A 306 6.18 -2.17 28.48
C PRO A 306 6.09 -2.70 29.91
N ARG A 307 5.05 -2.29 30.65
CA ARG A 307 4.76 -2.87 31.98
C ARG A 307 4.07 -4.23 31.89
N GLU A 308 3.38 -4.48 30.79
CA GLU A 308 2.61 -5.70 30.56
C GLU A 308 2.57 -6.00 29.05
N VAL A 309 2.69 -7.27 28.69
CA VAL A 309 2.51 -7.77 27.32
C VAL A 309 1.21 -8.58 27.27
N LEU A 310 0.39 -8.35 26.25
CA LEU A 310 -0.81 -9.14 26.01
C LEU A 310 -0.59 -10.09 24.83
N VAL A 311 -0.97 -11.35 25.00
CA VAL A 311 -0.85 -12.43 23.99
C VAL A 311 -2.17 -13.19 23.83
N PRO A 312 -2.41 -13.88 22.70
CA PRO A 312 -3.62 -14.67 22.50
C PRO A 312 -3.69 -15.88 23.45
N LYS A 313 -4.83 -16.57 23.42
CA LYS A 313 -5.00 -17.85 24.14
C LYS A 313 -4.16 -18.93 23.46
N GLY A 314 -3.55 -19.81 24.24
CA GLY A 314 -2.69 -20.90 23.74
C GLY A 314 -1.21 -20.69 24.03
N ILE A 315 -0.79 -19.45 24.30
CA ILE A 315 0.59 -19.11 24.62
C ILE A 315 0.88 -19.33 26.11
N ASP A 316 2.02 -19.95 26.41
CA ASP A 316 2.53 -20.07 27.78
C ASP A 316 2.96 -18.69 28.30
N GLN A 317 2.20 -18.18 29.27
CA GLN A 317 2.42 -16.84 29.82
C GLN A 317 3.63 -16.81 30.76
N ASP A 318 3.88 -17.90 31.49
CA ASP A 318 4.90 -17.96 32.52
C ASP A 318 6.29 -18.12 31.89
N GLU A 319 6.40 -19.00 30.89
CA GLU A 319 7.61 -19.16 30.08
C GLU A 319 7.99 -17.87 29.35
N LEU A 320 7.03 -17.27 28.63
CA LEU A 320 7.29 -16.05 27.90
C LEU A 320 7.64 -14.88 28.84
N ALA A 321 6.98 -14.79 30.00
CA ALA A 321 7.29 -13.77 31.01
C ALA A 321 8.70 -13.93 31.57
N ALA A 322 9.15 -15.16 31.81
CA ALA A 322 10.51 -15.47 32.25
C ALA A 322 11.55 -15.08 31.18
N ALA A 323 11.29 -15.40 29.90
CA ALA A 323 12.19 -15.10 28.79
C ALA A 323 12.39 -13.59 28.58
N ILE A 324 11.33 -12.78 28.67
CA ILE A 324 11.39 -11.35 28.38
C ILE A 324 11.55 -10.47 29.64
N GLY A 325 11.31 -11.02 30.83
CA GLY A 325 11.31 -10.30 32.10
C GLY A 325 10.19 -9.25 32.20
N ILE A 326 9.03 -9.52 31.59
CA ILE A 326 7.86 -8.62 31.56
C ILE A 326 6.62 -9.45 31.91
N LYS A 327 5.67 -8.86 32.63
CA LYS A 327 4.39 -9.51 32.92
C LYS A 327 3.62 -9.81 31.63
N VAL A 328 3.28 -11.07 31.40
CA VAL A 328 2.46 -11.50 30.24
C VAL A 328 1.04 -11.83 30.71
N ARG A 329 0.03 -11.48 29.91
CA ARG A 329 -1.38 -11.82 30.17
C ARG A 329 -2.17 -12.15 28.92
N THR A 330 -3.13 -13.07 29.03
CA THR A 330 -4.14 -13.31 27.99
C THR A 330 -5.47 -12.64 28.34
N PRO A 331 -5.94 -11.64 27.57
CA PRO A 331 -7.24 -11.01 27.81
C PRO A 331 -8.39 -11.91 27.34
N GLN A 332 -9.35 -12.18 28.24
CA GLN A 332 -10.50 -13.06 27.95
C GLN A 332 -11.78 -12.31 27.58
N ARG A 333 -12.01 -11.11 28.14
CA ARG A 333 -13.23 -10.32 27.95
C ARG A 333 -12.94 -8.81 28.00
N GLY A 334 -13.88 -8.02 27.48
CA GLY A 334 -13.83 -6.56 27.52
C GLY A 334 -12.87 -5.95 26.50
N GLN A 335 -12.43 -4.71 26.76
CA GLN A 335 -11.68 -3.90 25.79
C GLN A 335 -10.35 -4.52 25.36
N LYS A 336 -9.62 -5.16 26.30
CA LYS A 336 -8.34 -5.81 25.98
C LYS A 336 -8.53 -7.00 25.04
N ALA A 337 -9.67 -7.71 25.13
CA ALA A 337 -10.00 -8.80 24.22
C ALA A 337 -10.39 -8.28 22.83
N SER A 338 -11.16 -7.18 22.74
CA SER A 338 -11.45 -6.53 21.45
C SER A 338 -10.19 -6.03 20.74
N LEU A 339 -9.23 -5.45 21.46
CA LEU A 339 -7.93 -5.08 20.88
C LEU A 339 -7.10 -6.28 20.41
N MET A 340 -7.22 -7.42 21.12
CA MET A 340 -6.57 -8.67 20.73
C MET A 340 -7.16 -9.20 19.42
N GLU A 341 -8.49 -9.16 19.28
CA GLU A 341 -9.17 -9.57 18.05
C GLU A 341 -8.81 -8.64 16.89
N MET A 342 -8.80 -7.33 17.12
CA MET A 342 -8.34 -6.36 16.10
C MET A 342 -6.90 -6.64 15.64
N ALA A 343 -6.00 -7.02 16.55
CA ALA A 343 -4.63 -7.40 16.18
C ALA A 343 -4.61 -8.66 15.31
N ARG A 344 -5.44 -9.67 15.63
CA ARG A 344 -5.61 -10.90 14.83
C ARG A 344 -6.15 -10.59 13.43
N GLU A 345 -7.22 -9.80 13.33
CA GLU A 345 -7.80 -9.42 12.04
C GLU A 345 -6.78 -8.68 11.16
N ASN A 346 -5.98 -7.79 11.75
CA ASN A 346 -4.94 -7.07 11.00
C ASN A 346 -3.80 -8.01 10.57
N ALA A 347 -3.44 -9.00 11.38
CA ALA A 347 -2.47 -10.04 11.01
C ALA A 347 -2.97 -10.87 9.83
N GLN A 348 -4.22 -11.32 9.88
CA GLN A 348 -4.88 -12.08 8.83
C GLN A 348 -4.94 -11.30 7.52
N LEU A 349 -5.49 -10.08 7.55
CA LEU A 349 -5.59 -9.22 6.36
C LEU A 349 -4.23 -9.02 5.69
N LYS A 350 -3.17 -8.87 6.48
CA LYS A 350 -1.82 -8.68 5.93
C LYS A 350 -1.34 -9.93 5.20
N LEU A 351 -1.61 -11.12 5.75
CA LEU A 351 -1.21 -12.39 5.14
C LEU A 351 -2.01 -12.70 3.88
N ASP A 352 -3.32 -12.48 3.93
CA ASP A 352 -4.22 -12.61 2.79
C ASP A 352 -3.79 -11.70 1.63
N ASP A 353 -3.45 -10.44 1.94
CA ASP A 353 -2.97 -9.48 0.94
C ASP A 353 -1.70 -9.99 0.25
N LYS A 354 -0.79 -10.63 0.98
CA LYS A 354 0.42 -11.22 0.38
C LYS A 354 0.07 -12.33 -0.60
N PHE A 355 -0.75 -13.30 -0.19
CA PHE A 355 -1.09 -14.41 -1.08
C PHE A 355 -1.88 -13.96 -2.30
N ARG A 356 -2.80 -13.00 -2.14
CA ARG A 356 -3.51 -12.41 -3.26
C ARG A 356 -2.60 -11.63 -4.21
N LEU A 357 -1.59 -10.92 -3.70
CA LEU A 357 -0.58 -10.29 -4.56
C LEU A 357 0.25 -11.31 -5.34
N LEU A 358 0.63 -12.42 -4.71
CA LEU A 358 1.35 -13.52 -5.36
C LEU A 358 0.50 -14.19 -6.45
N GLU A 359 -0.77 -14.47 -6.15
CA GLU A 359 -1.74 -15.05 -7.08
C GLU A 359 -2.01 -14.12 -8.27
N LEU A 360 -2.19 -12.82 -8.03
CA LEU A 360 -2.30 -11.80 -9.09
C LEU A 360 -1.03 -11.71 -9.94
N GLY A 361 0.14 -11.97 -9.37
CA GLY A 361 1.41 -12.06 -10.10
C GLY A 361 1.46 -13.30 -10.98
N GLN A 362 1.23 -14.48 -10.41
CA GLN A 362 1.28 -15.77 -11.12
C GLN A 362 0.22 -15.89 -12.23
N ARG A 363 -0.99 -15.37 -12.00
CA ARG A 363 -2.04 -15.35 -13.03
C ARG A 363 -1.64 -14.50 -14.24
N LYS A 364 -0.90 -13.40 -14.01
CA LYS A 364 -0.41 -12.52 -15.08
C LYS A 364 0.77 -13.10 -15.85
N THR A 365 1.51 -14.06 -15.28
CA THR A 365 2.72 -14.63 -15.90
C THR A 365 2.48 -16.07 -16.32
N LYS A 366 2.73 -17.05 -15.45
CA LYS A 366 2.61 -18.47 -15.78
C LYS A 366 1.20 -18.86 -16.21
N GLY A 367 0.18 -18.40 -15.49
CA GLY A 367 -1.23 -18.67 -15.83
C GLY A 367 -1.63 -18.07 -17.18
N ALA A 368 -1.11 -16.88 -17.52
CA ALA A 368 -1.31 -16.28 -18.83
C ALA A 368 -0.68 -17.10 -19.95
N GLN A 369 0.53 -17.65 -19.73
CA GLN A 369 1.17 -18.54 -20.69
C GLN A 369 0.39 -19.85 -20.83
N GLU A 370 -0.07 -20.43 -19.73
CA GLU A 370 -0.95 -21.62 -19.75
C GLU A 370 -2.22 -21.39 -20.58
N GLU A 371 -2.84 -20.20 -20.49
CA GLU A 371 -3.99 -19.84 -21.33
C GLU A 371 -3.65 -19.85 -22.84
N ILE A 372 -2.45 -19.37 -23.24
CA ILE A 372 -1.98 -19.42 -24.64
C ILE A 372 -1.81 -20.88 -25.09
N PHE A 373 -1.06 -21.69 -24.34
CA PHE A 373 -0.83 -23.10 -24.69
C PHE A 373 -2.15 -23.89 -24.77
N LYS A 374 -3.07 -23.65 -23.82
CA LYS A 374 -4.39 -24.26 -23.81
C LYS A 374 -5.24 -23.84 -25.02
N ALA A 375 -5.20 -22.57 -25.42
CA ALA A 375 -5.90 -22.09 -26.61
C ALA A 375 -5.41 -22.78 -27.88
N LEU A 376 -4.09 -23.02 -27.98
CA LEU A 376 -3.46 -23.74 -29.09
C LEU A 376 -3.65 -25.27 -29.03
N GLY A 377 -4.22 -25.81 -27.95
CA GLY A 377 -4.34 -27.25 -27.74
C GLY A 377 -3.01 -27.96 -27.47
N LEU A 378 -2.00 -27.22 -27.00
CA LEU A 378 -0.64 -27.70 -26.74
C LEU A 378 -0.43 -28.04 -25.26
N PRO A 379 0.45 -29.00 -24.92
CA PRO A 379 0.91 -29.19 -23.55
C PRO A 379 1.68 -27.95 -23.08
N TYR A 380 1.64 -27.65 -21.79
CA TYR A 380 2.32 -26.48 -21.25
C TYR A 380 3.83 -26.53 -21.51
N GLY A 381 4.35 -25.49 -22.14
CA GLY A 381 5.78 -25.23 -22.30
C GLY A 381 6.20 -24.00 -21.51
N SER A 382 7.45 -23.98 -21.03
CA SER A 382 7.99 -22.86 -20.25
C SER A 382 8.55 -21.75 -21.14
N TYR A 383 9.04 -22.05 -22.34
CA TYR A 383 9.76 -21.10 -23.19
C TYR A 383 8.97 -20.74 -24.45
N ILE A 384 8.71 -19.45 -24.63
CA ILE A 384 8.15 -18.87 -25.85
C ILE A 384 9.23 -18.00 -26.51
N GLU A 385 9.50 -18.22 -27.79
CA GLU A 385 10.34 -17.35 -28.62
C GLU A 385 9.46 -16.55 -29.58
N SER A 386 9.74 -15.26 -29.77
CA SER A 386 8.98 -14.42 -30.70
C SER A 386 9.89 -13.53 -31.55
N PHE A 387 9.55 -13.44 -32.84
CA PHE A 387 10.33 -12.77 -33.88
C PHE A 387 9.58 -11.55 -34.42
N ASP A 388 10.34 -10.47 -34.67
CA ASP A 388 9.88 -9.27 -35.39
C ASP A 388 10.89 -8.92 -36.49
N HIS A 389 10.37 -8.64 -37.69
CA HIS A 389 11.13 -8.34 -38.90
C HIS A 389 10.89 -6.88 -39.35
N SER A 390 11.02 -5.94 -38.41
CA SER A 390 10.88 -4.50 -38.68
C SER A 390 11.91 -3.98 -39.69
N HIS A 391 11.44 -3.36 -40.79
CA HIS A 391 12.27 -2.60 -41.74
C HIS A 391 12.06 -1.09 -41.52
N ILE A 392 13.14 -0.33 -41.31
CA ILE A 392 13.10 1.14 -41.32
C ILE A 392 13.73 1.61 -42.63
N GLN A 393 12.97 2.41 -43.39
CA GLN A 393 13.40 3.00 -44.66
C GLN A 393 14.75 3.74 -44.49
N GLY A 394 15.80 3.27 -45.17
CA GLY A 394 17.15 3.87 -45.13
C GLY A 394 18.12 3.36 -44.07
N ALA A 395 17.87 2.21 -43.42
CA ALA A 395 18.82 1.56 -42.50
C ALA A 395 18.95 0.04 -42.77
N ASP A 396 20.07 -0.56 -42.33
CA ASP A 396 20.32 -2.00 -42.49
C ASP A 396 19.14 -2.85 -41.94
N PRO A 397 18.63 -3.84 -42.69
CA PRO A 397 17.54 -4.71 -42.23
C PRO A 397 17.98 -5.55 -41.02
N VAL A 398 17.20 -5.52 -39.94
CA VAL A 398 17.48 -6.25 -38.70
C VAL A 398 16.25 -6.96 -38.18
N SER A 399 16.43 -8.22 -37.79
CA SER A 399 15.40 -9.00 -37.10
C SER A 399 15.70 -9.12 -35.62
N ALA A 400 14.66 -9.03 -34.80
CA ALA A 400 14.73 -9.12 -33.35
C ALA A 400 14.07 -10.42 -32.87
N LEU A 401 14.67 -11.04 -31.85
CA LEU A 401 14.14 -12.20 -31.14
C LEU A 401 14.09 -11.88 -29.65
N VAL A 402 12.94 -12.09 -29.03
CA VAL A 402 12.78 -12.07 -27.58
C VAL A 402 12.35 -13.43 -27.08
N VAL A 403 12.66 -13.70 -25.80
CA VAL A 403 12.37 -14.98 -25.15
C VAL A 403 11.56 -14.69 -23.90
N PHE A 404 10.47 -15.42 -23.70
CA PHE A 404 9.67 -15.41 -22.48
C PHE A 404 9.79 -16.77 -21.80
N LYS A 405 9.97 -16.75 -20.48
CA LYS A 405 9.99 -17.94 -19.63
C LYS A 405 8.88 -17.83 -18.59
N ASP A 406 7.97 -18.80 -18.57
CA ASP A 406 6.82 -18.85 -17.65
C ASP A 406 6.02 -17.53 -17.59
N GLY A 407 5.86 -16.86 -18.73
CA GLY A 407 5.15 -15.59 -18.90
C GLY A 407 5.96 -14.33 -18.56
N GLU A 408 7.25 -14.46 -18.23
CA GLU A 408 8.15 -13.34 -17.93
C GLU A 408 9.26 -13.15 -18.98
N PRO A 409 9.67 -11.90 -19.27
CA PRO A 409 10.79 -11.61 -20.17
C PRO A 409 12.12 -12.24 -19.74
N PHE A 410 12.65 -13.18 -20.52
CA PHE A 410 13.96 -13.80 -20.32
C PHE A 410 15.03 -13.06 -21.14
N LYS A 411 15.43 -11.88 -20.64
CA LYS A 411 16.30 -10.92 -21.36
C LYS A 411 17.65 -11.49 -21.80
N THR A 412 18.23 -12.43 -21.06
CA THR A 412 19.49 -13.10 -21.42
C THR A 412 19.35 -13.96 -22.69
N GLY A 413 18.14 -14.39 -23.03
CA GLY A 413 17.82 -15.14 -24.24
C GLY A 413 17.66 -14.27 -25.49
N TYR A 414 17.57 -12.94 -25.37
CA TYR A 414 17.25 -12.06 -26.51
C TYR A 414 18.37 -12.07 -27.55
N ARG A 415 18.01 -12.01 -28.84
CA ARG A 415 18.99 -12.00 -29.94
C ARG A 415 18.60 -10.99 -31.02
N LYS A 416 19.60 -10.48 -31.73
CA LYS A 416 19.41 -9.61 -32.90
C LYS A 416 20.17 -10.20 -34.08
N PHE A 417 19.55 -10.18 -35.25
CA PHE A 417 20.10 -10.72 -36.48
C PHE A 417 20.22 -9.59 -37.49
N LYS A 418 21.45 -9.29 -37.91
CA LYS A 418 21.69 -8.42 -39.06
C LYS A 418 21.51 -9.23 -40.33
N LEU A 419 20.66 -8.75 -41.22
CA LEU A 419 20.37 -9.32 -42.52
C LEU A 419 21.31 -8.68 -43.56
N LYS A 420 21.61 -9.39 -44.65
CA LYS A 420 22.40 -8.88 -45.77
C LYS A 420 21.46 -8.69 -46.97
N GLY A 421 21.08 -7.46 -47.30
CA GLY A 421 20.24 -7.18 -48.48
C GLY A 421 20.39 -5.74 -48.95
N GLU A 422 20.42 -5.54 -50.27
CA GLU A 422 20.40 -4.21 -50.93
C GLU A 422 19.04 -3.53 -50.73
N VAL A 423 19.06 -2.21 -50.53
CA VAL A 423 17.98 -1.41 -49.94
C VAL A 423 16.89 -1.01 -50.94
N GLU A 424 17.04 -1.37 -52.21
CA GLU A 424 16.19 -0.88 -53.29
C GLU A 424 15.19 -1.96 -53.73
N HIS A 425 13.96 -1.82 -53.20
CA HIS A 425 12.73 -2.54 -53.55
C HIS A 425 12.49 -3.86 -52.81
N GLN A 426 11.73 -3.82 -51.71
CA GLN A 426 11.15 -5.03 -51.12
C GLN A 426 9.68 -5.21 -51.51
N ASN A 427 9.38 -6.38 -52.08
CA ASN A 427 8.03 -6.96 -52.23
C ASN A 427 7.80 -7.98 -51.10
N SER A 428 6.58 -8.51 -50.95
CA SER A 428 6.25 -9.57 -49.96
C SER A 428 7.14 -10.83 -50.03
N ALA A 429 7.89 -11.01 -51.13
CA ALA A 429 8.86 -12.08 -51.30
C ALA A 429 10.10 -11.96 -50.39
N ASP A 430 10.49 -10.74 -50.00
CA ASP A 430 11.72 -10.51 -49.23
C ASP A 430 11.54 -10.74 -47.72
N GLU A 431 10.36 -10.49 -47.17
CA GLU A 431 10.05 -10.80 -45.76
C GLU A 431 10.09 -12.30 -45.45
N VAL A 432 9.64 -13.13 -46.40
CA VAL A 432 9.74 -14.60 -46.32
C VAL A 432 11.20 -15.04 -46.31
N GLY A 433 12.03 -14.47 -47.18
CA GLY A 433 13.46 -14.76 -47.24
C GLY A 433 14.17 -14.43 -45.92
N ASN A 434 13.87 -13.26 -45.35
CA ASN A 434 14.40 -12.82 -44.07
C ASN A 434 13.98 -13.73 -42.91
N THR A 435 12.71 -14.13 -42.88
CA THR A 435 12.17 -15.08 -41.89
C THR A 435 12.94 -16.40 -41.96
N ARG A 436 13.09 -16.98 -43.16
CA ARG A 436 13.81 -18.24 -43.38
C ARG A 436 15.27 -18.15 -42.93
N GLU A 437 15.98 -17.07 -43.29
CA GLU A 437 17.38 -16.89 -42.89
C GLU A 437 17.55 -16.86 -41.36
N VAL A 438 16.71 -16.08 -40.67
CA VAL A 438 16.82 -15.87 -39.22
C VAL A 438 16.50 -17.15 -38.45
N VAL A 439 15.41 -17.83 -38.83
CA VAL A 439 15.00 -19.11 -38.26
C VAL A 439 16.11 -20.14 -38.45
N ARG A 440 16.64 -20.28 -39.68
CA ARG A 440 17.74 -21.20 -39.99
C ARG A 440 18.95 -20.92 -39.12
N ARG A 441 19.39 -19.66 -39.03
CA ARG A 441 20.57 -19.26 -38.23
C ARG A 441 20.38 -19.51 -36.74
N ARG A 442 19.20 -19.22 -36.19
CA ARG A 442 18.90 -19.40 -34.76
C ARG A 442 18.92 -20.88 -34.39
N TYR A 443 18.15 -21.70 -35.10
CA TYR A 443 17.94 -23.08 -34.70
C TYR A 443 19.07 -24.03 -35.13
N SER A 444 19.75 -23.77 -36.25
CA SER A 444 20.98 -24.53 -36.60
C SER A 444 22.07 -24.35 -35.54
N ARG A 445 22.16 -23.15 -34.95
CA ARG A 445 23.11 -22.87 -33.88
C ARG A 445 22.73 -23.58 -32.59
N LEU A 446 21.45 -23.51 -32.18
CA LEU A 446 20.96 -24.22 -31.00
C LEU A 446 21.18 -25.73 -31.11
N LEU A 447 20.94 -26.31 -32.29
CA LEU A 447 21.25 -27.71 -32.59
C LEU A 447 22.73 -28.02 -32.41
N LYS A 448 23.62 -27.21 -33.00
CA LYS A 448 25.07 -27.40 -32.92
C LYS A 448 25.60 -27.27 -31.48
N GLU A 449 25.09 -26.30 -30.73
CA GLU A 449 25.50 -26.01 -29.36
C GLU A 449 24.78 -26.90 -28.32
N HIS A 450 23.86 -27.78 -28.75
CA HIS A 450 23.03 -28.62 -27.88
C HIS A 450 22.29 -27.80 -26.81
N GLU A 451 21.88 -26.59 -27.18
CA GLU A 451 21.11 -25.69 -26.32
C GLU A 451 19.61 -26.03 -26.38
N ARG A 452 18.87 -25.58 -25.36
CA ARG A 452 17.43 -25.83 -25.25
C ARG A 452 16.64 -25.16 -26.38
N MET A 453 15.73 -25.92 -27.00
CA MET A 453 14.74 -25.41 -27.96
C MET A 453 13.55 -24.74 -27.28
N PRO A 454 12.88 -23.77 -27.92
CA PRO A 454 11.63 -23.21 -27.41
C PRO A 454 10.51 -24.25 -27.45
N ASP A 455 9.53 -24.07 -26.56
CA ASP A 455 8.34 -24.92 -26.50
C ASP A 455 7.21 -24.38 -27.42
N LEU A 456 7.29 -23.10 -27.83
CA LEU A 456 6.40 -22.45 -28.79
C LEU A 456 7.11 -21.26 -29.46
N ILE A 457 6.89 -21.08 -30.76
CA ILE A 457 7.33 -19.91 -31.52
C ILE A 457 6.11 -19.04 -31.86
N LEU A 458 6.15 -17.76 -31.50
CA LEU A 458 5.14 -16.77 -31.85
C LEU A 458 5.67 -15.79 -32.90
N MET A 459 5.19 -15.90 -34.14
CA MET A 459 5.55 -15.01 -35.24
C MET A 459 4.69 -13.75 -35.19
N ASP A 460 5.29 -12.55 -35.21
CA ASP A 460 4.57 -11.29 -35.41
C ASP A 460 4.27 -11.07 -36.91
N GLY A 461 3.45 -11.97 -37.47
CA GLY A 461 3.15 -12.04 -38.89
C GLY A 461 1.95 -12.93 -39.18
N GLY A 462 1.46 -12.87 -40.42
CA GLY A 462 0.36 -13.69 -40.90
C GLY A 462 0.81 -15.10 -41.31
N GLN A 463 -0.06 -15.78 -42.05
CA GLN A 463 0.14 -17.17 -42.50
C GLN A 463 1.47 -17.37 -43.24
N ILE A 464 1.84 -16.41 -44.10
CA ILE A 464 3.06 -16.47 -44.90
C ILE A 464 4.32 -16.61 -44.03
N GLN A 465 4.40 -15.85 -42.93
CA GLN A 465 5.54 -15.90 -42.01
C GLN A 465 5.56 -17.20 -41.17
N VAL A 466 4.39 -17.70 -40.79
CA VAL A 466 4.25 -18.98 -40.07
C VAL A 466 4.72 -20.14 -40.95
N GLU A 467 4.23 -20.22 -42.19
CA GLU A 467 4.63 -21.24 -43.17
C GLU A 467 6.13 -21.19 -43.46
N ALA A 468 6.70 -19.99 -43.62
CA ALA A 468 8.13 -19.83 -43.84
C ALA A 468 8.98 -20.34 -42.67
N CYS A 469 8.50 -20.18 -41.43
CA CYS A 469 9.14 -20.70 -40.23
C CYS A 469 9.03 -22.22 -40.15
N GLU A 470 7.84 -22.78 -40.37
CA GLU A 470 7.59 -24.22 -40.34
C GLU A 470 8.39 -24.98 -41.41
N ASP A 471 8.48 -24.43 -42.61
CA ASP A 471 9.25 -24.99 -43.73
C ASP A 471 10.72 -25.19 -43.36
N VAL A 472 11.37 -24.18 -42.79
CA VAL A 472 12.77 -24.29 -42.36
C VAL A 472 12.93 -25.25 -41.19
N LEU A 473 12.04 -25.18 -40.20
CA LEU A 473 12.11 -26.06 -39.03
C LEU A 473 12.00 -27.53 -39.44
N ARG A 474 11.04 -27.88 -40.28
CA ARG A 474 10.74 -29.28 -40.62
C ARG A 474 11.56 -29.80 -41.79
N ASN A 475 11.58 -29.09 -42.91
CA ASN A 475 12.19 -29.60 -44.15
C ASN A 475 13.72 -29.43 -44.17
N GLU A 476 14.27 -28.46 -43.45
CA GLU A 476 15.72 -28.23 -43.41
C GLU A 476 16.37 -28.72 -42.11
N LEU A 477 15.74 -28.50 -40.96
CA LEU A 477 16.34 -28.78 -39.64
C LEU A 477 15.76 -30.01 -38.94
N ASN A 478 14.69 -30.61 -39.48
CA ASN A 478 13.99 -31.76 -38.91
C ASN A 478 13.57 -31.56 -37.43
N LEU A 479 13.01 -30.38 -37.12
CA LEU A 479 12.52 -29.99 -35.81
C LEU A 479 10.99 -29.90 -35.80
N ASP A 480 10.34 -30.52 -34.80
CA ASP A 480 8.88 -30.43 -34.58
C ASP A 480 8.57 -29.45 -33.44
N ILE A 481 8.75 -28.16 -33.69
CA ILE A 481 8.43 -27.08 -32.75
C ILE A 481 7.13 -26.39 -33.21
N PRO A 482 6.12 -26.23 -32.34
CA PRO A 482 4.89 -25.52 -32.69
C PRO A 482 5.15 -24.05 -33.05
N VAL A 483 4.55 -23.57 -34.15
CA VAL A 483 4.62 -22.17 -34.59
C VAL A 483 3.23 -21.60 -34.70
N ALA A 484 2.97 -20.46 -34.05
CA ALA A 484 1.72 -19.73 -34.18
C ALA A 484 1.97 -18.28 -34.62
N GLY A 485 1.07 -17.75 -35.45
CA GLY A 485 1.08 -16.37 -35.92
C GLY A 485 0.20 -15.47 -35.05
N MET A 486 0.66 -14.28 -34.73
CA MET A 486 -0.13 -13.26 -34.03
C MET A 486 -0.75 -12.30 -35.07
N VAL A 487 -2.02 -12.53 -35.44
CA VAL A 487 -2.67 -11.82 -36.55
C VAL A 487 -3.43 -10.59 -36.07
N LYS A 488 -3.24 -9.45 -36.76
CA LYS A 488 -3.99 -8.19 -36.56
C LYS A 488 -5.26 -8.23 -37.41
N ASP A 489 -6.42 -7.94 -36.81
CA ASP A 489 -7.67 -7.69 -37.56
C ASP A 489 -7.68 -6.25 -38.12
N ASP A 490 -8.51 -5.97 -39.14
CA ASP A 490 -8.59 -4.70 -39.92
C ASP A 490 -8.88 -3.44 -39.09
N LYS A 491 -9.11 -3.58 -37.77
CA LYS A 491 -9.29 -2.51 -36.78
C LYS A 491 -8.15 -2.42 -35.75
N HIS A 492 -6.96 -2.97 -36.03
CA HIS A 492 -5.77 -2.92 -35.15
C HIS A 492 -6.00 -3.51 -33.74
N ARG A 493 -6.81 -4.56 -33.61
CA ARG A 493 -7.00 -5.32 -32.36
C ARG A 493 -6.63 -6.78 -32.59
N THR A 494 -5.51 -7.23 -32.03
CA THR A 494 -4.95 -8.59 -32.16
C THR A 494 -5.73 -9.60 -31.35
N ASN A 495 -6.85 -10.13 -31.87
CA ASN A 495 -7.72 -11.05 -31.11
C ASN A 495 -7.60 -12.53 -31.50
N HIS A 496 -6.72 -12.88 -32.46
CA HIS A 496 -6.62 -14.26 -32.96
C HIS A 496 -5.18 -14.73 -33.05
N LEU A 497 -4.96 -15.99 -32.66
CA LEU A 497 -3.76 -16.76 -32.98
C LEU A 497 -4.03 -17.55 -34.26
N LEU A 498 -3.12 -17.52 -35.22
CA LEU A 498 -3.15 -18.40 -36.36
C LEU A 498 -2.32 -19.64 -36.04
N TYR A 499 -2.96 -20.81 -35.99
CA TYR A 499 -2.28 -22.06 -35.67
C TYR A 499 -2.89 -23.23 -36.43
N GLY A 500 -2.05 -24.19 -36.80
CA GLY A 500 -2.39 -25.38 -37.55
C GLY A 500 -1.14 -26.23 -37.76
N ASP A 501 -1.29 -27.42 -38.31
CA ASP A 501 -0.18 -28.29 -38.70
C ASP A 501 -0.51 -28.89 -40.08
N PRO A 502 -0.26 -28.13 -41.18
CA PRO A 502 -0.62 -28.56 -42.52
C PRO A 502 0.05 -29.88 -42.94
N PHE A 503 1.26 -30.14 -42.45
CA PHE A 503 2.00 -31.39 -42.70
C PHE A 503 1.35 -32.62 -42.07
N LYS A 504 0.60 -32.44 -40.97
CA LYS A 504 -0.22 -33.50 -40.35
C LYS A 504 -1.69 -33.43 -40.80
N GLY A 505 -2.00 -32.68 -41.86
CA GLY A 505 -3.34 -32.53 -42.42
C GLY A 505 -4.27 -31.59 -41.62
N GLN A 506 -3.72 -30.77 -40.72
CA GLN A 506 -4.48 -29.79 -39.95
C GLN A 506 -4.32 -28.39 -40.57
N PRO A 507 -5.32 -27.85 -41.30
CA PRO A 507 -5.20 -26.54 -41.90
C PRO A 507 -5.08 -25.45 -40.84
N PHE A 508 -4.40 -24.34 -41.17
CA PHE A 508 -4.34 -23.19 -40.29
C PHE A 508 -5.73 -22.66 -39.98
N LYS A 509 -5.98 -22.42 -38.69
CA LYS A 509 -7.23 -21.84 -38.18
C LYS A 509 -6.92 -20.63 -37.32
N LEU A 510 -7.82 -19.66 -37.38
CA LEU A 510 -7.84 -18.55 -36.44
C LEU A 510 -8.47 -19.03 -35.13
N ILE A 511 -7.68 -19.00 -34.07
CA ILE A 511 -8.05 -19.36 -32.71
C ILE A 511 -8.35 -18.05 -31.97
N PRO A 512 -9.62 -17.77 -31.62
CA PRO A 512 -9.97 -16.55 -30.92
C PRO A 512 -9.46 -16.59 -29.47
N MET A 513 -8.82 -15.51 -29.04
CA MET A 513 -8.45 -15.27 -27.65
C MET A 513 -9.46 -14.30 -27.02
N ASP A 514 -9.92 -14.60 -25.80
CA ASP A 514 -10.77 -13.65 -25.06
C ASP A 514 -9.96 -12.35 -24.80
N PRO A 515 -10.39 -11.17 -25.29
CA PRO A 515 -9.68 -9.91 -25.09
C PRO A 515 -9.54 -9.48 -23.62
N LYS A 516 -10.22 -10.16 -22.70
CA LYS A 516 -10.11 -9.96 -21.25
C LYS A 516 -9.28 -11.05 -20.55
N SER A 517 -8.79 -12.04 -21.28
CA SER A 517 -7.92 -13.09 -20.75
C SER A 517 -6.52 -12.56 -20.46
N GLU A 518 -5.83 -13.18 -19.50
CA GLU A 518 -4.46 -12.79 -19.19
C GLU A 518 -3.49 -13.29 -20.28
N GLY A 519 -3.79 -14.41 -20.92
CA GLY A 519 -3.08 -14.91 -22.10
C GLY A 519 -3.10 -13.94 -23.27
N PHE A 520 -4.23 -13.28 -23.53
CA PHE A 520 -4.31 -12.21 -24.52
C PHE A 520 -3.37 -11.04 -24.17
N TYR A 521 -3.38 -10.58 -22.93
CA TYR A 521 -2.49 -9.50 -22.50
C TYR A 521 -1.02 -9.90 -22.54
N LEU A 522 -0.69 -11.16 -22.24
CA LEU A 522 0.67 -11.68 -22.38
C LEU A 522 1.11 -11.67 -23.85
N MET A 523 0.26 -12.11 -24.78
CA MET A 523 0.54 -12.03 -26.22
C MET A 523 0.83 -10.60 -26.66
N THR A 524 0.01 -9.62 -26.26
CA THR A 524 0.28 -8.20 -26.56
C THR A 524 1.60 -7.73 -25.96
N ARG A 525 1.93 -8.11 -24.72
CA ARG A 525 3.22 -7.76 -24.10
C ARG A 525 4.41 -8.39 -24.85
N ILE A 526 4.26 -9.61 -25.37
CA ILE A 526 5.29 -10.25 -26.20
C ILE A 526 5.48 -9.42 -27.48
N GLN A 527 4.41 -9.09 -28.21
CA GLN A 527 4.46 -8.26 -29.42
C GLN A 527 5.15 -6.91 -29.15
N ASP A 528 4.67 -6.17 -28.15
CA ASP A 528 5.22 -4.86 -27.78
C ASP A 528 6.71 -4.96 -27.41
N GLU A 529 7.11 -6.03 -26.71
CA GLU A 529 8.49 -6.23 -26.29
C GLU A 529 9.43 -6.58 -27.45
N VAL A 530 8.98 -7.41 -28.42
CA VAL A 530 9.77 -7.70 -29.63
C VAL A 530 9.95 -6.42 -30.45
N HIS A 531 8.86 -5.68 -30.67
CA HIS A 531 8.86 -4.44 -31.43
C HIS A 531 9.74 -3.36 -30.76
N ARG A 532 9.62 -3.21 -29.42
CA ARG A 532 10.50 -2.32 -28.64
C ARG A 532 11.97 -2.71 -28.79
N PHE A 533 12.27 -4.01 -28.76
CA PHE A 533 13.64 -4.52 -28.86
C PHE A 533 14.25 -4.27 -30.25
N ALA A 534 13.44 -4.37 -31.31
CA ALA A 534 13.78 -3.98 -32.68
C ALA A 534 14.05 -2.46 -32.78
N ILE A 535 13.12 -1.60 -32.35
CA ILE A 535 13.27 -0.11 -32.43
C ILE A 535 14.52 0.38 -31.67
N THR A 536 14.80 -0.18 -30.49
CA THR A 536 15.95 0.22 -29.66
C THR A 536 17.28 0.05 -30.42
N PHE A 537 17.35 -0.89 -31.38
CA PHE A 537 18.52 -1.06 -32.24
C PHE A 537 18.72 0.15 -33.17
N HIS A 538 17.70 0.53 -33.93
CA HIS A 538 17.80 1.61 -34.91
C HIS A 538 18.18 2.95 -34.28
N ARG A 539 17.69 3.24 -33.06
CA ARG A 539 18.13 4.43 -32.31
C ARG A 539 19.63 4.43 -32.01
N GLN A 540 20.23 3.29 -31.71
CA GLN A 540 21.67 3.19 -31.43
C GLN A 540 22.51 3.30 -32.72
N THR A 541 22.06 2.74 -33.84
CA THR A 541 22.76 2.83 -35.14
C THR A 541 22.68 4.23 -35.76
N HIS A 542 21.50 4.88 -35.74
CA HIS A 542 21.34 6.25 -36.22
C HIS A 542 22.08 7.27 -35.36
N ALA A 543 22.08 7.11 -34.03
CA ALA A 543 22.86 7.97 -33.15
C ALA A 543 24.35 7.87 -33.50
N LYS A 544 24.89 6.66 -33.70
CA LYS A 544 26.31 6.46 -34.04
C LYS A 544 26.70 7.07 -35.39
N ASN A 545 25.85 6.91 -36.42
CA ASN A 545 26.14 7.44 -37.75
C ASN A 545 25.97 8.97 -37.84
N SER A 546 24.99 9.54 -37.13
CA SER A 546 24.82 11.00 -36.99
C SER A 546 25.93 11.66 -36.17
N LEU A 547 26.40 10.98 -35.12
CA LEU A 547 27.51 11.39 -34.25
C LEU A 547 28.83 11.52 -35.02
N VAL A 548 29.10 10.57 -35.92
CA VAL A 548 30.29 10.58 -36.76
C VAL A 548 30.19 11.74 -37.76
N SER A 549 29.13 11.80 -38.57
CA SER A 549 28.96 12.83 -39.61
C SER A 549 29.17 14.29 -39.15
N ARG A 550 28.72 14.67 -37.94
CA ARG A 550 28.91 16.04 -37.43
C ARG A 550 30.31 16.31 -36.84
N LEU A 551 31.03 15.29 -36.37
CA LEU A 551 32.41 15.45 -35.94
C LEU A 551 33.37 15.45 -37.15
N ASP A 552 32.97 14.81 -38.26
CA ASP A 552 33.72 14.80 -39.53
C ASP A 552 33.77 16.17 -40.21
N SER A 553 32.76 17.03 -40.01
CA SER A 553 32.72 18.38 -40.59
C SER A 553 33.59 19.40 -39.85
N ILE A 554 34.16 19.05 -38.68
CA ILE A 554 34.98 19.97 -37.88
C ILE A 554 36.43 19.93 -38.35
N LYS A 555 36.87 21.01 -39.00
CA LYS A 555 38.23 21.16 -39.55
C LYS A 555 39.27 21.02 -38.43
N GLY A 556 40.11 19.99 -38.52
CA GLY A 556 41.18 19.68 -37.54
C GLY A 556 40.89 18.53 -36.57
N ILE A 557 39.69 17.94 -36.60
CA ILE A 557 39.34 16.73 -35.82
C ILE A 557 39.50 15.48 -36.69
N GLY A 558 40.62 14.78 -36.51
CA GLY A 558 40.88 13.51 -37.19
C GLY A 558 40.18 12.30 -36.55
N PRO A 559 40.19 11.13 -37.21
CA PRO A 559 39.51 9.92 -36.75
C PRO A 559 39.95 9.46 -35.35
N LYS A 560 41.23 9.64 -34.99
CA LYS A 560 41.74 9.30 -33.64
C LYS A 560 41.14 10.16 -32.53
N SER A 561 41.02 11.48 -32.74
CA SER A 561 40.42 12.39 -31.77
C SER A 561 38.92 12.16 -31.62
N ARG A 562 38.24 11.81 -32.71
CA ARG A 562 36.81 11.45 -32.73
C ARG A 562 36.51 10.22 -31.89
N THR A 563 37.28 9.14 -32.05
CA THR A 563 37.08 7.92 -31.26
C THR A 563 37.25 8.18 -29.77
N LYS A 564 38.19 9.06 -29.38
CA LYS A 564 38.38 9.49 -27.99
C LYS A 564 37.18 10.24 -27.46
N LEU A 565 36.69 11.26 -28.19
CA LEU A 565 35.50 12.03 -27.79
C LEU A 565 34.25 11.15 -27.63
N LEU A 566 34.02 10.22 -28.58
CA LEU A 566 32.88 9.31 -28.51
C LEU A 566 33.00 8.29 -27.38
N ARG A 567 34.22 7.83 -27.08
CA ARG A 567 34.46 6.91 -25.96
C ARG A 567 34.24 7.59 -24.60
N GLU A 568 34.62 8.86 -24.48
CA GLU A 568 34.60 9.57 -23.20
C GLU A 568 33.25 10.23 -22.90
N PHE A 569 32.64 10.87 -23.90
CA PHE A 569 31.40 11.63 -23.71
C PHE A 569 30.14 10.90 -24.18
N GLY A 570 30.27 9.91 -25.08
CA GLY A 570 29.18 9.04 -25.53
C GLY A 570 28.09 9.69 -26.38
N SER A 571 27.89 11.02 -26.33
CA SER A 571 26.88 11.73 -27.12
C SER A 571 27.31 13.17 -27.48
N LEU A 572 26.80 13.69 -28.60
CA LEU A 572 27.05 15.05 -29.10
C LEU A 572 26.63 16.12 -28.09
N LYS A 573 25.52 15.90 -27.38
CA LYS A 573 25.04 16.83 -26.36
C LYS A 573 26.05 16.97 -25.22
N LYS A 574 26.61 15.86 -24.74
CA LYS A 574 27.65 15.87 -23.71
C LYS A 574 28.96 16.50 -24.20
N ILE A 575 29.33 16.29 -25.46
CA ILE A 575 30.50 16.95 -26.07
C ILE A 575 30.29 18.47 -26.16
N LYS A 576 29.08 18.91 -26.54
CA LYS A 576 28.72 20.33 -26.61
C LYS A 576 28.71 20.99 -25.23
N GLU A 577 28.25 20.29 -24.20
CA GLU A 577 28.18 20.80 -22.82
C GLU A 577 29.54 20.77 -22.09
N ALA A 578 30.43 19.83 -22.43
CA ALA A 578 31.76 19.66 -21.82
C ALA A 578 32.59 20.94 -21.86
N SER A 579 33.34 21.27 -20.81
CA SER A 579 34.21 22.45 -20.80
C SER A 579 35.41 22.28 -21.75
N ILE A 580 36.09 23.38 -22.10
CA ILE A 580 37.32 23.30 -22.91
C ILE A 580 38.37 22.43 -22.20
N ASP A 581 38.45 22.50 -20.88
CA ASP A 581 39.38 21.68 -20.09
C ASP A 581 39.01 20.20 -20.10
N ASP A 582 37.72 19.86 -20.10
CA ASP A 582 37.27 18.46 -20.21
C ASP A 582 37.56 17.89 -21.60
N LEU A 583 37.36 18.68 -22.66
CA LEU A 583 37.72 18.29 -24.03
C LEU A 583 39.23 18.09 -24.18
N ARG A 584 40.05 18.90 -23.51
CA ARG A 584 41.51 18.74 -23.48
C ARG A 584 41.96 17.51 -22.70
N LYS A 585 41.30 17.20 -21.57
CA LYS A 585 41.54 15.97 -20.81
C LYS A 585 41.25 14.71 -21.64
N ALA A 586 40.25 14.77 -22.52
CA ALA A 586 39.97 13.72 -23.50
C ALA A 586 41.02 13.61 -24.64
N GLY A 587 42.08 14.43 -24.60
CA GLY A 587 43.25 14.35 -25.48
C GLY A 587 43.19 15.24 -26.73
N LEU A 588 42.39 16.31 -26.71
CA LEU A 588 42.39 17.34 -27.76
C LEU A 588 43.40 18.46 -27.44
N THR A 589 44.00 19.03 -28.49
CA THR A 589 44.75 20.30 -28.35
C THR A 589 43.79 21.45 -28.05
N LEU A 590 44.32 22.57 -27.53
CA LEU A 590 43.52 23.76 -27.23
C LEU A 590 42.74 24.24 -28.47
N THR A 591 43.40 24.24 -29.63
CA THR A 591 42.81 24.61 -30.94
C THR A 591 41.70 23.66 -31.37
N GLN A 592 41.86 22.35 -31.15
CA GLN A 592 40.83 21.35 -31.45
C GLN A 592 39.62 21.47 -30.52
N ALA A 593 39.84 21.68 -29.22
CA ALA A 593 38.77 21.85 -28.24
C ALA A 593 37.94 23.12 -28.51
N GLN A 594 38.58 24.21 -28.91
CA GLN A 594 37.91 25.43 -29.35
C GLN A 594 37.10 25.24 -30.64
N ALA A 595 37.67 24.54 -31.64
CA ALA A 595 36.95 24.21 -32.87
C ALA A 595 35.68 23.37 -32.60
N VAL A 596 35.77 22.39 -31.69
CA VAL A 596 34.61 21.59 -31.26
C VAL A 596 33.54 22.45 -30.58
N LYS A 597 33.94 23.43 -29.75
CA LYS A 597 33.01 24.35 -29.08
C LYS A 597 32.32 25.34 -30.00
N ILE A 598 32.99 25.75 -31.07
CA ILE A 598 32.44 26.71 -32.03
C ILE A 598 31.51 26.01 -33.02
N SER A 599 31.84 24.78 -33.43
CA SER A 599 31.11 24.05 -34.46
C SER A 599 29.90 23.24 -33.97
N LEU A 600 29.75 23.02 -32.66
CA LEU A 600 28.65 22.24 -32.06
C LEU A 600 27.70 23.12 -31.25
#